data_AF-A0A3E2UDM2-F1
#
_entry.id   AF-A0A3E2UDM2-F1
#
_cell.length_a   1.000
_cell.length_b   1.000
_cell.length_c   1.000
_cell.angle_alpha   90.00
_cell.angle_beta   90.00
_cell.angle_gamma   90.00
#
_symmetry.space_group_name_H-M   'P 1'
#
loop_
_entity.id
_entity.type
_entity.pdbx_description
1 polymer ?
#
loop_
_entity_poly.entity_id
_entity_poly.type
_entity_poly.pdbx_seq_one_letter_code
_entity_poly.pdbx_strand_id
1 'polypeptide(L)'
;MTLEELIYKRLSEAENLTKHLAKYSGLPAVFTPEAPGDREAGWGKSMQYPRAVFNFDMQADGERKSAGTLSVTLICRNDSEAVPELIEPAVKKALKDVLLKDDNGTLYAFAWAKTEGFSMAEEKNELLIGSDVRFDIMEYPLQETTDPDPIMAMARYIKNLYPDSIVVGVDHMADETEASKEAPVFYCRLTEIEKLEETNNCVWTNGKIAISLLCPDSSTRLKMAAAVFNSLSLDGEVTMLDDSPMFMERLTANLKSDYLKDGQIFVTGRYGLLRYKAVGYPLRHPNINY
;
A
#
# COMPACT_ATOMS: atom_id res chain seq x y z
N MET A 1 0.83 15.63 -3.75
CA MET A 1 2.04 15.52 -2.93
C MET A 1 2.92 14.40 -3.47
N THR A 2 4.23 14.59 -3.39
CA THR A 2 5.22 13.53 -3.63
C THR A 2 5.27 12.55 -2.44
N LEU A 3 5.82 11.35 -2.64
CA LEU A 3 6.00 10.38 -1.55
C LEU A 3 6.83 10.97 -0.38
N GLU A 4 7.85 11.76 -0.68
CA GLU A 4 8.67 12.44 0.32
C GLU A 4 7.84 13.39 1.19
N GLU A 5 7.01 14.23 0.57
CA GLU A 5 6.13 15.17 1.27
C GLU A 5 5.09 14.44 2.13
N LEU A 6 4.57 13.32 1.66
CA LEU A 6 3.61 12.49 2.41
C LEU A 6 4.26 11.84 3.63
N ILE A 7 5.46 11.29 3.50
CA ILE A 7 6.22 10.72 4.62
C ILE A 7 6.56 11.82 5.64
N TYR A 8 7.04 12.98 5.16
CA TYR A 8 7.34 14.13 6.01
C TYR A 8 6.11 14.57 6.79
N LYS A 9 4.97 14.77 6.10
CA LYS A 9 3.71 15.17 6.72
C LYS A 9 3.27 14.16 7.77
N ARG A 10 3.26 12.87 7.43
CA ARG A 10 2.85 11.80 8.34
C ARG A 10 3.69 11.75 9.62
N LEU A 11 5.01 11.85 9.50
CA LEU A 11 5.92 11.84 10.66
C LEU A 11 5.81 13.13 11.48
N SER A 12 5.61 14.27 10.82
CA SER A 12 5.52 15.60 11.46
C SER A 12 4.16 15.87 12.12
N GLU A 13 3.11 15.15 11.74
CA GLU A 13 1.78 15.25 12.34
C GLU A 13 1.52 14.14 13.37
N ALA A 14 2.38 13.12 13.45
CA ALA A 14 2.25 12.03 14.42
C ALA A 14 2.55 12.51 15.86
N GLU A 15 1.51 12.92 16.60
CA GLU A 15 1.64 13.42 17.99
C GLU A 15 2.44 12.50 18.92
N ASN A 16 2.29 11.19 18.76
CA ASN A 16 3.02 10.20 19.56
C ASN A 16 4.52 10.22 19.31
N LEU A 17 4.96 10.68 18.14
CA LEU A 17 6.35 10.86 17.77
C LEU A 17 6.81 12.27 18.15
N THR A 18 6.09 13.29 17.69
CA THR A 18 6.51 14.70 17.79
C THR A 18 6.60 15.22 19.22
N LYS A 19 5.84 14.65 20.17
CA LYS A 19 5.95 14.97 21.61
C LYS A 19 7.32 14.64 22.21
N HIS A 20 8.07 13.72 21.59
CA HIS A 20 9.41 13.33 22.04
C HIS A 20 10.52 14.08 21.29
N LEU A 21 10.22 14.72 20.17
CA LEU A 21 11.21 15.40 19.34
C LEU A 21 11.44 16.84 19.81
N ALA A 22 12.65 17.32 19.58
CA ALA A 22 12.98 18.73 19.66
C ALA A 22 12.17 19.55 18.65
N LYS A 23 12.28 20.88 18.72
CA LYS A 23 11.65 21.79 17.76
C LYS A 23 12.70 22.61 17.03
N TYR A 24 12.51 22.75 15.72
CA TYR A 24 13.27 23.67 14.87
C TYR A 24 12.30 24.66 14.24
N SER A 25 12.50 25.96 14.49
CA SER A 25 11.64 27.05 14.02
C SER A 25 10.16 26.85 14.38
N GLY A 26 9.88 26.21 15.53
CA GLY A 26 8.53 25.95 16.03
C GLY A 26 7.89 24.63 15.55
N LEU A 27 8.48 23.98 14.55
CA LEU A 27 8.04 22.68 14.02
C LEU A 27 8.80 21.52 14.67
N PRO A 28 8.24 20.30 14.73
CA PRO A 28 8.97 19.14 15.24
C PRO A 28 10.24 18.86 14.41
N ALA A 29 11.29 18.38 15.07
CA ALA A 29 12.59 18.10 14.50
C ALA A 29 12.59 16.82 13.64
N VAL A 30 11.85 16.85 12.54
CA VAL A 30 11.80 15.83 11.48
C VAL A 30 12.43 16.43 10.23
N PHE A 31 13.39 15.76 9.62
CA PHE A 31 14.12 16.27 8.45
C PHE A 31 14.36 15.20 7.40
N THR A 32 14.65 15.64 6.18
CA THR A 32 15.13 14.85 5.06
C THR A 32 15.89 15.77 4.09
N PRO A 33 16.94 15.31 3.40
CA PRO A 33 17.70 14.09 3.67
C PRO A 33 18.62 14.22 4.90
N GLU A 34 18.89 15.46 5.33
CA GLU A 34 19.81 15.81 6.41
C GLU A 34 19.19 16.84 7.36
N ALA A 35 19.60 16.82 8.62
CA ALA A 35 19.18 17.81 9.60
C ALA A 35 19.99 19.11 9.46
N PRO A 36 19.41 20.28 9.80
CA PRO A 36 20.14 21.53 9.92
C PRO A 36 21.30 21.43 10.91
N GLY A 37 22.31 22.27 10.72
CA GLY A 37 23.47 22.29 11.62
C GLY A 37 23.07 22.58 13.06
N ASP A 38 23.71 21.91 14.02
CA ASP A 38 23.39 21.96 15.45
C ASP A 38 23.47 23.37 16.08
N ARG A 39 24.12 24.34 15.39
CA ARG A 39 24.27 25.74 15.86
C ARG A 39 23.36 26.72 15.15
N GLU A 40 22.49 26.25 14.26
CA GLU A 40 21.59 27.14 13.54
C GLU A 40 20.57 27.78 14.49
N ALA A 41 20.23 29.04 14.20
CA ALA A 41 19.34 29.84 15.06
C ALA A 41 17.93 29.22 15.21
N GLY A 42 17.50 28.38 14.26
CA GLY A 42 16.20 27.71 14.28
C GLY A 42 15.99 26.78 15.49
N TRP A 43 17.05 26.26 16.12
CA TRP A 43 16.95 25.45 17.34
C TRP A 43 16.56 26.28 18.59
N GLY A 44 16.78 27.60 18.56
CA GLY A 44 16.50 28.50 19.66
C GLY A 44 17.35 28.20 20.90
N LYS A 45 16.73 28.20 22.09
CA LYS A 45 17.37 27.81 23.37
C LYS A 45 17.17 26.33 23.71
N SER A 46 16.45 25.60 22.85
CA SER A 46 16.09 24.20 23.07
C SER A 46 17.27 23.31 22.68
N MET A 47 17.40 22.15 23.31
CA MET A 47 18.33 21.12 22.83
C MET A 47 17.88 20.60 21.46
N GLN A 48 18.82 20.40 20.55
CA GLN A 48 18.59 19.94 19.17
C GLN A 48 18.26 18.44 19.05
N TYR A 49 18.17 17.76 20.18
CA TYR A 49 17.86 16.34 20.31
C TYR A 49 16.69 16.15 21.28
N PRO A 50 15.84 15.12 21.08
CA PRO A 50 15.87 14.14 20.00
C PRO A 50 15.44 14.70 18.63
N ARG A 51 16.02 14.19 17.55
CA ARG A 51 15.61 14.50 16.16
C ARG A 51 15.45 13.24 15.32
N ALA A 52 14.60 13.31 14.31
CA ALA A 52 14.38 12.27 13.33
C ALA A 52 14.84 12.74 11.95
N VAL A 53 15.61 11.92 11.25
CA VAL A 53 16.00 12.16 9.85
C VAL A 53 15.57 10.95 9.04
N PHE A 54 14.79 11.15 8.00
CA PHE A 54 14.38 10.04 7.13
C PHE A 54 14.98 10.17 5.73
N ASN A 55 15.25 9.02 5.13
CA ASN A 55 15.73 8.89 3.76
C ASN A 55 15.04 7.70 3.10
N PHE A 56 14.74 7.79 1.81
CA PHE A 56 14.18 6.67 1.06
C PHE A 56 14.90 6.49 -0.27
N ASP A 57 14.91 5.25 -0.74
CA ASP A 57 15.49 4.86 -2.02
C ASP A 57 14.52 3.92 -2.74
N MET A 58 14.11 4.30 -3.96
CA MET A 58 13.18 3.56 -4.81
C MET A 58 13.94 2.66 -5.78
N GLN A 59 14.88 1.88 -5.26
CA GLN A 59 15.53 0.80 -6.01
C GLN A 59 14.81 -0.51 -5.72
N ALA A 60 14.13 -1.04 -6.74
CA ALA A 60 13.40 -2.28 -6.64
C ALA A 60 14.34 -3.44 -6.24
N ASP A 61 14.05 -4.07 -5.11
CA ASP A 61 14.72 -5.28 -4.65
C ASP A 61 13.82 -6.49 -4.95
N GLY A 62 14.18 -7.22 -6.01
CA GLY A 62 13.42 -8.37 -6.49
C GLY A 62 13.36 -9.53 -5.48
N GLU A 63 14.36 -9.67 -4.58
CA GLU A 63 14.34 -10.71 -3.55
C GLU A 63 13.37 -10.36 -2.42
N ARG A 64 13.28 -9.07 -2.06
CA ARG A 64 12.37 -8.58 -1.01
C ARG A 64 10.95 -8.30 -1.47
N LYS A 65 10.73 -8.35 -2.80
CA LYS A 65 9.48 -7.94 -3.48
C LYS A 65 9.04 -6.52 -3.08
N SER A 66 10.01 -5.65 -2.81
CA SER A 66 9.77 -4.26 -2.39
C SER A 66 10.15 -3.30 -3.52
N ALA A 67 9.42 -2.20 -3.63
CA ALA A 67 9.71 -1.14 -4.60
C ALA A 67 10.86 -0.23 -4.14
N GLY A 68 11.11 -0.17 -2.83
CA GLY A 68 12.18 0.62 -2.25
C GLY A 68 12.38 0.36 -0.77
N THR A 69 13.21 1.17 -0.13
CA THR A 69 13.43 1.15 1.31
C THR A 69 13.31 2.55 1.90
N LEU A 70 12.82 2.64 3.13
CA LEU A 70 12.75 3.86 3.94
C LEU A 70 13.55 3.63 5.22
N SER A 71 14.48 4.52 5.52
CA SER A 71 15.13 4.60 6.83
C SER A 71 14.64 5.83 7.58
N VAL A 72 14.35 5.65 8.87
CA VAL A 72 14.07 6.74 9.80
C VAL A 72 15.09 6.65 10.93
N THR A 73 16.07 7.54 10.87
CA THR A 73 17.17 7.64 11.84
C THR A 73 16.77 8.55 12.99
N LEU A 74 16.61 7.96 14.16
CA LEU A 74 16.43 8.67 15.42
C LEU A 74 17.79 8.98 16.03
N ILE A 75 18.01 10.22 16.43
CA ILE A 75 19.25 10.66 17.07
C ILE A 75 18.90 11.31 18.40
N CYS A 76 19.48 10.81 19.48
CA CYS A 76 19.30 11.25 20.85
C CYS A 76 20.66 11.52 21.50
N ARG A 77 20.66 12.37 22.53
CA ARG A 77 21.83 12.60 23.37
C ARG A 77 21.86 11.55 24.48
N ASN A 78 23.02 10.94 24.73
CA ASN A 78 23.14 9.79 25.65
C ASN A 78 22.82 10.12 27.13
N ASP A 79 22.84 11.39 27.52
CA ASP A 79 22.50 11.85 28.88
C ASP A 79 21.05 12.36 29.00
N SER A 80 20.25 12.23 27.94
CA SER A 80 18.83 12.61 27.93
C SER A 80 17.95 11.47 28.43
N GLU A 81 16.83 11.81 29.08
CA GLU A 81 15.77 10.84 29.41
C GLU A 81 15.08 10.28 28.15
N ALA A 82 15.16 11.00 27.03
CA ALA A 82 14.61 10.57 25.76
C ALA A 82 15.64 9.70 25.02
N VAL A 83 15.49 8.38 25.17
CA VAL A 83 16.30 7.36 24.48
C VAL A 83 15.60 6.82 23.23
N PRO A 84 16.34 6.37 22.20
CA PRO A 84 15.77 5.88 20.95
C PRO A 84 14.71 4.78 21.12
N GLU A 85 14.88 3.89 22.09
CA GLU A 85 13.98 2.76 22.39
C GLU A 85 12.58 3.22 22.84
N LEU A 86 12.46 4.43 23.40
CA LEU A 86 11.17 5.03 23.76
C LEU A 86 10.46 5.66 22.56
N ILE A 87 11.22 6.10 21.56
CA ILE A 87 10.72 6.86 20.41
C ILE A 87 10.44 5.95 19.20
N GLU A 88 11.26 4.91 19.00
CA GLU A 88 11.12 3.93 17.93
C GLU A 88 9.69 3.37 17.79
N PRO A 89 8.99 2.96 18.86
CA PRO A 89 7.62 2.45 18.75
C PRO A 89 6.66 3.48 18.15
N ALA A 90 6.89 4.78 18.36
CA ALA A 90 6.09 5.85 17.77
C ALA A 90 6.32 5.97 16.26
N VAL A 91 7.57 5.83 15.79
CA VAL A 91 7.90 5.79 14.35
C VAL A 91 7.23 4.59 13.68
N LYS A 92 7.38 3.40 14.28
CA LYS A 92 6.73 2.18 13.80
C LYS A 92 5.22 2.36 13.68
N LYS A 93 4.59 2.90 14.73
CA LYS A 93 3.15 3.13 14.76
C LYS A 93 2.70 4.17 13.72
N ALA A 94 3.48 5.20 13.46
CA ALA A 94 3.14 6.25 12.50
C ALA A 94 3.01 5.72 11.06
N LEU A 95 3.78 4.70 10.70
CA LEU A 95 3.84 4.13 9.35
C LEU A 95 3.12 2.78 9.21
N LYS A 96 2.68 2.17 10.32
CA LYS A 96 2.01 0.87 10.33
C LYS A 96 0.56 0.99 9.87
N ASP A 97 0.14 0.10 8.98
CA ASP A 97 -1.24 0.02 8.46
C ASP A 97 -1.71 1.30 7.72
N VAL A 98 -0.77 2.14 7.28
CA VAL A 98 -1.03 3.37 6.51
C VAL A 98 -0.75 3.13 5.04
N LEU A 99 -1.65 3.64 4.19
CA LEU A 99 -1.46 3.77 2.74
C LEU A 99 -1.30 5.25 2.40
N LEU A 100 -0.19 5.58 1.78
CA LEU A 100 0.09 6.93 1.25
C LEU A 100 -0.14 6.93 -0.25
N LYS A 101 -0.92 7.88 -0.74
CA LYS A 101 -1.25 8.02 -2.16
C LYS A 101 -0.57 9.25 -2.74
N ASP A 102 0.28 9.06 -3.74
CA ASP A 102 0.92 10.18 -4.45
C ASP A 102 -0.02 10.82 -5.50
N ASP A 103 0.41 11.94 -6.08
CA ASP A 103 -0.34 12.64 -7.14
C ASP A 103 -0.54 11.80 -8.40
N ASN A 104 0.32 10.81 -8.64
CA ASN A 104 0.20 9.88 -9.77
C ASN A 104 -0.84 8.79 -9.51
N GLY A 105 -1.40 8.73 -8.29
CA GLY A 105 -2.36 7.72 -7.88
C GLY A 105 -1.74 6.40 -7.43
N THR A 106 -0.42 6.34 -7.28
CA THR A 106 0.30 5.18 -6.75
C THR A 106 0.15 5.14 -5.24
N LEU A 107 -0.18 3.96 -4.72
CA LEU A 107 -0.33 3.72 -3.29
C LEU A 107 0.92 3.04 -2.73
N TYR A 108 1.36 3.50 -1.57
CA TYR A 108 2.53 3.02 -0.87
C TYR A 108 2.17 2.53 0.53
N ALA A 109 2.65 1.35 0.91
CA ALA A 109 2.61 0.86 2.29
C ALA A 109 4.02 0.58 2.80
N PHE A 110 4.20 0.60 4.12
CA PHE A 110 5.49 0.41 4.77
C PHE A 110 5.48 -0.83 5.64
N ALA A 111 6.31 -1.82 5.30
CA ALA A 111 6.52 -3.01 6.11
C ALA A 111 7.78 -2.83 6.94
N TRP A 112 7.68 -2.89 8.27
CA TRP A 112 8.87 -2.83 9.12
C TRP A 112 9.80 -4.01 8.83
N ALA A 113 11.07 -3.71 8.55
CA ALA A 113 12.09 -4.70 8.22
C ALA A 113 13.00 -4.99 9.41
N LYS A 114 13.65 -3.96 9.97
CA LYS A 114 14.55 -4.07 11.12
C LYS A 114 14.75 -2.73 11.81
N THR A 115 15.30 -2.78 13.02
CA THR A 115 15.82 -1.61 13.72
C THR A 115 17.26 -1.89 14.11
N GLU A 116 18.15 -0.94 13.85
CA GLU A 116 19.58 -1.05 14.21
C GLU A 116 19.99 0.12 15.09
N GLY A 117 20.40 -0.18 16.32
CA GLY A 117 20.98 0.81 17.23
C GLY A 117 22.40 1.17 16.82
N PHE A 118 22.78 2.43 17.00
CA PHE A 118 24.14 2.90 16.79
C PHE A 118 24.53 3.93 17.84
N SER A 119 25.84 4.13 18.00
CA SER A 119 26.40 5.22 18.78
C SER A 119 27.42 5.97 17.95
N MET A 120 27.46 7.28 18.12
CA MET A 120 28.40 8.17 17.44
C MET A 120 29.00 9.13 18.46
N ALA A 121 30.30 9.34 18.38
CA ALA A 121 30.98 10.37 19.15
C ALA A 121 31.11 11.63 18.29
N GLU A 122 30.63 12.76 18.78
CA GLU A 122 31.00 14.05 18.19
C GLU A 122 32.41 14.49 18.62
N GLU A 123 33.01 15.40 17.85
CA GLU A 123 34.34 15.99 18.07
C GLU A 123 34.56 16.58 19.49
N LYS A 124 33.48 16.78 20.27
CA LYS A 124 33.51 17.33 21.63
C LYS A 124 33.13 16.35 22.76
N ASN A 125 33.32 15.04 22.57
CA ASN A 125 33.02 14.01 23.59
C ASN A 125 31.51 13.89 23.94
N GLU A 126 30.60 14.47 23.15
CA GLU A 126 29.17 14.18 23.28
C GLU A 126 28.89 12.84 22.60
N LEU A 127 28.48 11.87 23.41
CA LEU A 127 28.01 10.57 22.92
C LEU A 127 26.56 10.74 22.46
N LEU A 128 26.34 10.57 21.16
CA LEU A 128 25.03 10.44 20.57
C LEU A 128 24.69 8.95 20.46
N ILE A 129 23.45 8.62 20.79
CA ILE A 129 22.88 7.30 20.59
C ILE A 129 21.72 7.44 19.61
N GLY A 130 21.56 6.44 18.74
CA GLY A 130 20.52 6.49 17.73
C GLY A 130 19.99 5.12 17.37
N SER A 131 18.90 5.14 16.62
CA SER A 131 18.31 3.94 16.04
C SER A 131 17.86 4.23 14.63
N ASP A 132 18.31 3.40 13.70
CA ASP A 132 17.88 3.40 12.31
C ASP A 132 16.71 2.41 12.17
N VAL A 133 15.49 2.94 12.02
CA VAL A 133 14.28 2.14 11.82
C VAL A 133 14.04 2.00 10.33
N ARG A 134 14.19 0.78 9.81
CA ARG A 134 14.06 0.48 8.37
C ARG A 134 12.74 -0.16 8.02
N PHE A 135 12.18 0.28 6.91
CA PHE A 135 10.97 -0.24 6.30
C PHE A 135 11.22 -0.63 4.84
N ASP A 136 10.61 -1.72 4.41
CA ASP A 136 10.44 -2.04 2.99
C ASP A 136 9.22 -1.25 2.48
N ILE A 137 9.39 -0.53 1.37
CA ILE A 137 8.31 0.20 0.70
C ILE A 137 7.64 -0.75 -0.30
N MET A 138 6.32 -0.89 -0.17
CA MET A 138 5.49 -1.71 -1.02
C MET A 138 4.62 -0.82 -1.91
N GLU A 139 4.64 -1.05 -3.22
CA GLU A 139 3.80 -0.36 -4.19
C GLU A 139 2.53 -1.16 -4.50
N TYR A 140 1.41 -0.44 -4.54
CA TYR A 140 0.08 -0.93 -4.88
C TYR A 140 -0.45 -0.10 -6.05
N PRO A 141 0.14 -0.25 -7.25
CA PRO A 141 -0.32 0.48 -8.43
C PRO A 141 -1.76 0.11 -8.75
N LEU A 142 -2.51 1.02 -9.38
CA LEU A 142 -3.82 0.68 -9.92
C LEU A 142 -3.67 -0.38 -11.02
N GLN A 143 -4.35 -1.50 -10.85
CA GLN A 143 -4.27 -2.68 -11.72
C GLN A 143 -5.48 -2.80 -12.66
N GLU A 144 -6.19 -1.69 -12.89
CA GLU A 144 -7.21 -1.64 -13.94
C GLU A 144 -6.56 -1.99 -15.29
N THR A 145 -7.21 -2.87 -16.05
CA THR A 145 -6.70 -3.40 -17.30
C THR A 145 -7.51 -2.87 -18.48
N THR A 146 -8.07 -3.77 -19.30
CA THR A 146 -8.86 -3.42 -20.49
C THR A 146 -10.09 -4.31 -20.53
N ASP A 147 -11.16 -3.82 -21.16
CA ASP A 147 -12.40 -4.59 -21.33
C ASP A 147 -12.18 -5.90 -22.13
N PRO A 148 -12.56 -7.07 -21.59
CA PRO A 148 -13.13 -7.31 -20.25
C PRO A 148 -12.07 -7.31 -19.12
N ASP A 149 -12.34 -6.54 -18.05
CA ASP A 149 -11.39 -6.31 -16.95
C ASP A 149 -11.64 -7.23 -15.74
N PRO A 150 -10.80 -8.27 -15.52
CA PRO A 150 -10.95 -9.20 -14.40
C PRO A 150 -10.64 -8.58 -13.04
N ILE A 151 -9.81 -7.54 -12.98
CA ILE A 151 -9.44 -6.87 -11.72
C ILE A 151 -10.58 -6.01 -11.23
N MET A 152 -11.17 -5.19 -12.10
CA MET A 152 -12.34 -4.39 -11.74
C MET A 152 -13.55 -5.25 -11.41
N ALA A 153 -13.75 -6.37 -12.12
CA ALA A 153 -14.79 -7.34 -11.79
C ALA A 153 -14.61 -7.90 -10.36
N MET A 154 -13.40 -8.36 -10.03
CA MET A 154 -13.08 -8.89 -8.70
C MET A 154 -13.19 -7.83 -7.60
N ALA A 155 -12.71 -6.61 -7.87
CA ALA A 155 -12.79 -5.50 -6.93
C ALA A 155 -14.26 -5.13 -6.60
N ARG A 156 -15.13 -5.07 -7.63
CA ARG A 156 -16.57 -4.84 -7.43
C ARG A 156 -17.25 -5.98 -6.68
N TYR A 157 -16.88 -7.22 -6.98
CA TYR A 157 -17.38 -8.39 -6.24
C TYR A 157 -17.08 -8.27 -4.75
N ILE A 158 -15.83 -7.96 -4.40
CA ILE A 158 -15.42 -7.76 -2.99
C ILE A 158 -16.16 -6.58 -2.37
N LYS A 159 -16.30 -5.46 -3.09
CA LYS A 159 -17.02 -4.28 -2.61
C LYS A 159 -18.50 -4.59 -2.30
N ASN A 160 -19.15 -5.41 -3.13
CA ASN A 160 -20.52 -5.86 -2.88
C ASN A 160 -20.63 -6.76 -1.65
N LEU A 161 -19.62 -7.60 -1.40
CA LEU A 161 -19.55 -8.47 -0.22
C LEU A 161 -19.29 -7.67 1.07
N TYR A 162 -18.45 -6.64 0.99
CA TYR A 162 -18.09 -5.76 2.10
C TYR A 162 -18.22 -4.27 1.72
N PRO A 163 -19.45 -3.70 1.74
CA PRO A 163 -19.68 -2.31 1.34
C PRO A 163 -18.90 -1.28 2.16
N ASP A 164 -18.69 -1.56 3.45
CA ASP A 164 -17.98 -0.67 4.38
C ASP A 164 -16.46 -0.72 4.24
N SER A 165 -15.93 -1.70 3.48
CA SER A 165 -14.49 -1.79 3.21
C SER A 165 -14.03 -0.79 2.16
N ILE A 166 -12.74 -0.47 2.16
CA ILE A 166 -12.11 0.33 1.11
C ILE A 166 -11.53 -0.63 0.07
N VAL A 167 -11.94 -0.52 -1.18
CA VAL A 167 -11.40 -1.33 -2.28
C VAL A 167 -10.61 -0.44 -3.21
N VAL A 168 -9.30 -0.71 -3.30
CA VAL A 168 -8.37 0.03 -4.17
C VAL A 168 -8.83 -0.07 -5.62
N GLY A 169 -8.94 1.08 -6.30
CA GLY A 169 -9.42 1.19 -7.69
C GLY A 169 -10.93 1.35 -7.82
N VAL A 170 -11.70 1.16 -6.75
CA VAL A 170 -13.16 1.38 -6.73
C VAL A 170 -13.52 2.58 -5.88
N ASP A 171 -13.00 2.64 -4.65
CA ASP A 171 -13.29 3.71 -3.71
C ASP A 171 -12.34 4.90 -3.87
N HIS A 172 -12.84 6.10 -3.54
CA HIS A 172 -12.00 7.29 -3.46
C HIS A 172 -11.13 7.22 -2.20
N MET A 173 -9.81 7.24 -2.40
CA MET A 173 -8.82 7.26 -1.32
C MET A 173 -8.18 8.64 -1.23
N ALA A 174 -8.10 9.14 0.01
CA ALA A 174 -7.36 10.36 0.33
C ALA A 174 -5.84 10.10 0.29
N ASP A 175 -5.06 11.18 0.32
CA ASP A 175 -3.59 11.18 0.35
C ASP A 175 -3.03 10.28 1.47
N GLU A 176 -3.75 10.21 2.59
CA GLU A 176 -3.49 9.30 3.70
C GLU A 176 -4.73 8.46 3.99
N THR A 177 -4.59 7.14 3.97
CA THR A 177 -5.66 6.20 4.32
C THR A 177 -5.14 5.19 5.36
N GLU A 178 -5.82 5.10 6.50
CA GLU A 178 -5.48 4.13 7.55
C GLU A 178 -6.37 2.90 7.44
N ALA A 179 -5.76 1.72 7.31
CA ALA A 179 -6.48 0.46 7.38
C ALA A 179 -6.90 0.18 8.83
N SER A 180 -8.18 -0.08 9.04
CA SER A 180 -8.74 -0.36 10.36
C SER A 180 -9.54 -1.67 10.36
N LYS A 181 -10.15 -1.99 11.49
CA LYS A 181 -11.05 -3.13 11.59
C LYS A 181 -12.40 -2.83 10.93
N GLU A 182 -12.85 -1.59 11.06
CA GLU A 182 -14.12 -1.08 10.53
C GLU A 182 -14.03 -0.77 9.04
N ALA A 183 -12.89 -0.23 8.60
CA ALA A 183 -12.58 0.05 7.19
C ALA A 183 -11.29 -0.70 6.78
N PRO A 184 -11.36 -2.02 6.56
CA PRO A 184 -10.24 -2.77 6.02
C PRO A 184 -10.03 -2.41 4.54
N VAL A 185 -8.80 -2.55 4.05
CA VAL A 185 -8.47 -2.23 2.66
C VAL A 185 -8.24 -3.51 1.87
N PHE A 186 -8.96 -3.67 0.75
CA PHE A 186 -8.74 -4.73 -0.21
C PHE A 186 -8.01 -4.21 -1.44
N TYR A 187 -7.04 -4.98 -1.91
CA TYR A 187 -6.31 -4.73 -3.14
C TYR A 187 -6.27 -5.98 -4.01
N CYS A 188 -6.68 -5.85 -5.27
CA CYS A 188 -6.62 -6.91 -6.26
C CYS A 188 -5.51 -6.60 -7.27
N ARG A 189 -4.64 -7.58 -7.54
CA ARG A 189 -3.59 -7.45 -8.55
C ARG A 189 -3.60 -8.62 -9.52
N LEU A 190 -3.34 -8.33 -10.79
CA LEU A 190 -3.17 -9.35 -11.81
C LEU A 190 -1.71 -9.79 -11.81
N THR A 191 -1.46 -11.04 -11.46
CA THR A 191 -0.08 -11.57 -11.40
C THR A 191 0.35 -12.22 -12.69
N GLU A 192 -0.59 -12.77 -13.47
CA GLU A 192 -0.30 -13.47 -14.71
C GLU A 192 -1.54 -13.53 -15.60
N ILE A 193 -1.32 -13.53 -16.91
CA ILE A 193 -2.34 -13.75 -17.92
C ILE A 193 -1.85 -14.86 -18.84
N GLU A 194 -2.66 -15.90 -19.00
CA GLU A 194 -2.34 -17.06 -19.84
C GLU A 194 -3.45 -17.27 -20.87
N LYS A 195 -3.06 -17.30 -22.15
CA LYS A 195 -3.98 -17.69 -23.22
C LYS A 195 -4.19 -19.20 -23.21
N LEU A 196 -5.45 -19.63 -23.27
CA LEU A 196 -5.82 -21.03 -23.33
C LEU A 196 -6.17 -21.45 -24.76
N GLU A 197 -7.47 -21.42 -25.08
CA GLU A 197 -8.02 -21.92 -26.32
C GLU A 197 -8.49 -20.77 -27.21
N GLU A 198 -8.22 -20.90 -28.51
CA GLU A 198 -8.71 -19.98 -29.51
C GLU A 198 -9.80 -20.62 -30.34
N THR A 199 -10.96 -19.96 -30.38
CA THR A 199 -12.04 -20.27 -31.32
C THR A 199 -12.19 -19.14 -32.33
N ASN A 200 -13.04 -19.35 -33.35
CA ASN A 200 -13.34 -18.31 -34.35
C ASN A 200 -13.97 -17.05 -33.73
N ASN A 201 -14.70 -17.20 -32.62
CA ASN A 201 -15.47 -16.10 -32.03
C ASN A 201 -14.84 -15.54 -30.74
N CYS A 202 -14.09 -16.35 -30.00
CA CYS A 202 -13.59 -16.03 -28.68
C CYS A 202 -12.19 -16.61 -28.45
N VAL A 203 -11.36 -15.89 -27.70
CA VAL A 203 -10.13 -16.40 -27.10
C VAL A 203 -10.35 -16.56 -25.61
N TRP A 204 -10.17 -17.76 -25.08
CA TRP A 204 -10.24 -18.02 -23.65
C TRP A 204 -8.90 -17.70 -22.99
N THR A 205 -8.99 -16.99 -21.87
CA THR A 205 -7.83 -16.50 -21.12
C THR A 205 -8.01 -16.85 -19.64
N ASN A 206 -6.94 -17.23 -18.98
CA ASN A 206 -6.85 -17.32 -17.53
C ASN A 206 -6.12 -16.09 -16.99
N GLY A 207 -6.77 -15.35 -16.10
CA GLY A 207 -6.14 -14.33 -15.26
C GLY A 207 -5.85 -14.88 -13.88
N LYS A 208 -4.58 -14.85 -13.45
CA LYS A 208 -4.21 -15.15 -12.05
C LYS A 208 -4.25 -13.86 -11.25
N ILE A 209 -5.15 -13.80 -10.27
CA ILE A 209 -5.40 -12.62 -9.44
C ILE A 209 -4.96 -12.94 -8.01
N ALA A 210 -4.16 -12.06 -7.42
CA ALA A 210 -3.87 -12.09 -5.99
C ALA A 210 -4.66 -10.97 -5.29
N ILE A 211 -5.29 -11.32 -4.17
CA ILE A 211 -6.07 -10.40 -3.34
C ILE A 211 -5.35 -10.24 -2.00
N SER A 212 -5.01 -9.00 -1.68
CA SER A 212 -4.42 -8.59 -0.41
C SER A 212 -5.46 -7.88 0.44
N LEU A 213 -5.65 -8.35 1.67
CA LEU A 213 -6.47 -7.71 2.70
C LEU A 213 -5.55 -7.08 3.76
N LEU A 214 -5.50 -5.76 3.76
CA LEU A 214 -4.82 -4.95 4.75
C LEU A 214 -5.80 -4.63 5.87
N CYS A 215 -5.56 -5.24 7.02
CA CYS A 215 -6.33 -4.98 8.24
C CYS A 215 -5.41 -5.24 9.44
N PRO A 216 -5.29 -4.31 10.40
CA PRO A 216 -4.41 -4.48 11.56
C PRO A 216 -4.77 -5.69 12.41
N ASP A 217 -6.08 -5.96 12.58
CA ASP A 217 -6.58 -7.03 13.43
C ASP A 217 -6.47 -8.39 12.75
N SER A 218 -5.64 -9.28 13.30
CA SER A 218 -5.37 -10.60 12.72
C SER A 218 -6.59 -11.51 12.71
N SER A 219 -7.46 -11.43 13.72
CA SER A 219 -8.66 -12.26 13.80
C SER A 219 -9.69 -11.86 12.74
N THR A 220 -9.92 -10.56 12.58
CA THR A 220 -10.83 -10.00 11.57
C THR A 220 -10.29 -10.29 10.17
N ARG A 221 -9.00 -10.04 9.93
CA ARG A 221 -8.34 -10.35 8.65
C ARG A 221 -8.49 -11.81 8.27
N LEU A 222 -8.26 -12.74 9.21
CA LEU A 222 -8.43 -14.18 8.98
C LEU A 222 -9.87 -14.54 8.61
N LYS A 223 -10.85 -14.04 9.38
CA LYS A 223 -12.27 -14.31 9.15
C LYS A 223 -12.73 -13.78 7.81
N MET A 224 -12.36 -12.54 7.48
CA MET A 224 -12.74 -11.89 6.22
C MET A 224 -12.10 -12.59 5.02
N ALA A 225 -10.81 -12.93 5.08
CA ALA A 225 -10.15 -13.66 4.01
C ALA A 225 -10.79 -15.04 3.76
N ALA A 226 -11.10 -15.78 4.83
CA ALA A 226 -11.81 -17.05 4.72
C ALA A 226 -13.24 -16.89 4.19
N ALA A 227 -13.93 -15.82 4.57
CA ALA A 227 -15.27 -15.53 4.07
C ALA A 227 -15.26 -15.17 2.57
N VAL A 228 -14.34 -14.33 2.10
CA VAL A 228 -14.15 -14.06 0.67
C VAL A 228 -13.89 -15.36 -0.10
N PHE A 229 -13.00 -16.21 0.42
CA PHE A 229 -12.72 -17.52 -0.18
C PHE A 229 -13.99 -18.39 -0.27
N ASN A 230 -14.77 -18.47 0.81
CA ASN A 230 -15.99 -19.27 0.83
C ASN A 230 -17.04 -18.73 -0.14
N SER A 231 -17.24 -17.41 -0.19
CA SER A 231 -18.19 -16.78 -1.13
C SER A 231 -17.80 -17.05 -2.57
N LEU A 232 -16.54 -16.83 -2.96
CA LEU A 232 -16.05 -17.13 -4.31
C LEU A 232 -16.18 -18.62 -4.66
N SER A 233 -15.98 -19.51 -3.68
CA SER A 233 -16.13 -20.96 -3.87
C SER A 233 -17.59 -21.37 -4.10
N LEU A 234 -18.54 -20.70 -3.44
CA LEU A 234 -19.97 -20.99 -3.54
C LEU A 234 -20.56 -20.43 -4.84
N ASP A 235 -20.15 -19.21 -5.21
CA ASP A 235 -20.66 -18.54 -6.41
C ASP A 235 -20.07 -19.17 -7.69
N GLY A 236 -18.80 -19.57 -7.67
CA GLY A 236 -18.13 -20.25 -8.78
C GLY A 236 -17.83 -19.37 -10.00
N GLU A 237 -18.38 -18.17 -10.06
CA GLU A 237 -18.14 -17.16 -11.09
C GLU A 237 -18.28 -15.74 -10.54
N VAL A 238 -17.68 -14.78 -11.25
CA VAL A 238 -17.82 -13.35 -11.01
C VAL A 238 -18.28 -12.68 -12.31
N THR A 239 -19.35 -11.89 -12.26
CA THR A 239 -19.81 -11.11 -13.40
C THR A 239 -18.86 -9.94 -13.68
N MET A 240 -18.43 -9.82 -14.93
CA MET A 240 -17.52 -8.77 -15.41
C MET A 240 -18.30 -7.51 -15.81
N LEU A 241 -17.57 -6.45 -16.19
CA LEU A 241 -18.14 -5.15 -16.52
C LEU A 241 -19.01 -5.16 -17.79
N ASP A 242 -18.75 -6.09 -18.70
CA ASP A 242 -19.48 -6.33 -19.95
C ASP A 242 -20.59 -7.38 -19.81
N ASP A 243 -21.00 -7.68 -18.58
CA ASP A 243 -21.94 -8.74 -18.20
C ASP A 243 -21.48 -10.16 -18.53
N SER A 244 -20.23 -10.35 -18.98
CA SER A 244 -19.68 -11.69 -19.21
C SER A 244 -19.27 -12.38 -17.89
N PRO A 245 -19.31 -13.73 -17.83
CA PRO A 245 -18.85 -14.44 -16.64
C PRO A 245 -17.33 -14.65 -16.66
N MET A 246 -16.70 -14.43 -15.52
CA MET A 246 -15.37 -14.94 -15.20
C MET A 246 -15.51 -16.16 -14.29
N PHE A 247 -15.21 -17.35 -14.79
CA PHE A 247 -15.34 -18.61 -14.05
C PHE A 247 -14.15 -18.88 -13.13
N MET A 248 -14.41 -19.37 -11.92
CA MET A 248 -13.37 -19.69 -10.94
C MET A 248 -12.78 -21.08 -11.21
N GLU A 249 -11.64 -21.15 -11.91
CA GLU A 249 -10.98 -22.43 -12.22
C GLU A 249 -10.19 -22.98 -11.04
N ARG A 250 -9.52 -22.08 -10.31
CA ARG A 250 -8.73 -22.44 -9.14
C ARG A 250 -8.80 -21.34 -8.11
N LEU A 251 -9.04 -21.73 -6.87
CA LEU A 251 -9.04 -20.83 -5.74
C LEU A 251 -8.19 -21.42 -4.62
N THR A 252 -7.29 -20.62 -4.08
CA THR A 252 -6.43 -21.01 -2.94
C THR A 252 -6.30 -19.83 -1.99
N ALA A 253 -6.23 -20.09 -0.69
CA ALA A 253 -5.92 -19.07 0.31
C ALA A 253 -4.72 -19.49 1.16
N ASN A 254 -3.75 -18.60 1.34
CA ASN A 254 -2.66 -18.75 2.29
C ASN A 254 -2.85 -17.73 3.43
N LEU A 255 -3.50 -18.15 4.50
CA LEU A 255 -3.82 -17.28 5.63
C LEU A 255 -2.60 -16.93 6.51
N LYS A 256 -1.45 -17.55 6.24
CA LYS A 256 -0.16 -17.29 6.90
C LYS A 256 0.77 -16.40 6.08
N SER A 257 0.39 -16.04 4.85
CA SER A 257 1.21 -15.18 4.01
C SER A 257 1.34 -13.78 4.60
N ASP A 258 2.40 -13.08 4.23
CA ASP A 258 2.51 -11.66 4.50
C ASP A 258 1.43 -10.92 3.70
N TYR A 259 0.54 -10.25 4.43
CA TYR A 259 -0.61 -9.56 3.86
C TYR A 259 -0.24 -8.30 3.09
N LEU A 260 0.96 -7.74 3.32
CA LEU A 260 1.48 -6.59 2.58
C LEU A 260 2.25 -7.04 1.32
N LYS A 261 2.96 -8.17 1.36
CA LYS A 261 3.84 -8.59 0.24
C LYS A 261 3.17 -9.52 -0.76
N ASP A 262 2.59 -10.62 -0.27
CA ASP A 262 2.17 -11.73 -1.12
C ASP A 262 0.66 -11.71 -1.42
N GLY A 263 -0.14 -11.19 -0.49
CA GLY A 263 -1.60 -11.33 -0.51
C GLY A 263 -2.06 -12.67 0.08
N GLN A 264 -3.33 -12.80 0.45
CA GLN A 264 -3.82 -14.01 1.13
C GLN A 264 -4.66 -14.92 0.25
N ILE A 265 -5.29 -14.40 -0.80
CA ILE A 265 -6.20 -15.19 -1.66
C ILE A 265 -5.68 -15.13 -3.09
N PHE A 266 -5.64 -16.28 -3.75
CA PHE A 266 -5.18 -16.43 -5.12
C PHE A 266 -6.27 -17.11 -5.94
N VAL A 267 -6.69 -16.42 -6.99
CA VAL A 267 -7.77 -16.81 -7.89
C VAL A 267 -7.16 -17.05 -9.27
N THR A 268 -7.57 -18.09 -9.96
CA THR A 268 -7.41 -18.23 -11.41
C THR A 268 -8.79 -18.13 -12.03
N GLY A 269 -9.08 -16.98 -12.63
CA GLY A 269 -10.35 -16.71 -13.30
C GLY A 269 -10.22 -16.95 -14.81
N ARG A 270 -11.10 -17.77 -15.38
CA ARG A 270 -11.21 -17.95 -16.84
C ARG A 270 -12.26 -17.00 -17.39
N TYR A 271 -11.88 -16.19 -18.38
CA TYR A 271 -12.78 -15.28 -19.08
C TYR A 271 -12.48 -15.25 -20.59
N GLY A 272 -13.46 -14.78 -21.35
CA GLY A 272 -13.41 -14.80 -22.82
C GLY A 272 -13.17 -13.43 -23.42
N LEU A 273 -12.25 -13.35 -24.39
CA LEU A 273 -12.03 -12.16 -25.23
C LEU A 273 -12.74 -12.37 -26.58
N LEU A 274 -13.78 -11.58 -26.84
CA LEU A 274 -14.52 -11.66 -28.10
C LEU A 274 -13.69 -11.09 -29.27
N ARG A 275 -13.57 -11.85 -30.36
CA ARG A 275 -12.86 -11.41 -31.58
C ARG A 275 -13.65 -10.41 -32.42
N TYR A 276 -14.98 -10.53 -32.40
CA TYR A 276 -15.87 -9.65 -33.15
C TYR A 276 -16.51 -8.65 -32.19
N LYS A 277 -16.02 -7.40 -32.18
CA LYS A 277 -16.84 -6.30 -31.68
C LYS A 277 -18.01 -6.16 -32.64
N ALA A 278 -19.25 -6.27 -32.13
CA ALA A 278 -20.44 -6.11 -32.94
C ALA A 278 -20.31 -4.82 -33.76
N VAL A 279 -20.23 -4.94 -35.08
CA VAL A 279 -20.37 -3.81 -35.99
C VAL A 279 -21.76 -3.27 -35.68
N GLY A 280 -21.84 -2.10 -35.05
CA GLY A 280 -23.11 -1.43 -34.78
C GLY A 280 -23.93 -1.49 -36.06
N TYR A 281 -25.15 -2.02 -35.96
CA TYR A 281 -25.99 -2.29 -37.13
C TYR A 281 -25.92 -1.10 -38.08
N PRO A 282 -25.34 -1.21 -39.30
CA PRO A 282 -25.42 -0.13 -40.25
C PRO A 282 -26.92 0.10 -40.50
N LEU A 283 -27.40 1.32 -40.27
CA LEU A 283 -28.77 1.72 -40.56
C LEU A 283 -29.08 1.36 -42.02
N ARG A 284 -29.72 0.21 -42.23
CA ARG A 284 -30.26 -0.18 -43.53
C ARG A 284 -31.60 0.54 -43.64
N HIS A 285 -31.61 1.60 -44.44
CA HIS A 285 -32.74 2.46 -44.79
C HIS A 285 -33.08 3.57 -43.77
N PRO A 286 -32.43 4.75 -43.85
CA PRO A 286 -33.08 5.96 -43.40
C PRO A 286 -34.23 6.24 -44.39
N ASN A 287 -35.46 5.95 -43.98
CA ASN A 287 -36.64 6.44 -44.69
C ASN A 287 -36.70 7.97 -44.50
N ILE A 288 -35.94 8.68 -45.32
CA ILE A 288 -36.06 10.13 -45.47
C ILE A 288 -37.21 10.35 -46.44
N ASN A 289 -38.41 10.61 -45.89
CA ASN A 289 -39.49 11.18 -46.67
C ASN A 289 -39.17 12.66 -46.89
N TYR A 290 -39.05 13.06 -48.16
CA TYR A 290 -38.92 14.45 -48.61
C TYR A 290 -40.21 15.23 -48.38
#